data_AF-A0A2R6N514-F1
#
_entry.id   AF-A0A2R6N514-F1
#
_cell.length_a   1.000
_cell.length_b   1.000
_cell.length_c   1.000
_cell.angle_alpha   90.00
_cell.angle_beta   90.00
_cell.angle_gamma   90.00
#
_symmetry.space_group_name_H-M   'P 1'
#
loop_
_entity.id
_entity.type
_entity.pdbx_description
1 polymer ?
#
loop_
_entity_poly.entity_id
_entity_poly.type
_entity_poly.pdbx_seq_one_letter_code
_entity_poly.pdbx_strand_id
1 'polypeptide(L)'
;MRGQIDLPALGIALFLLTVALVLAVTTANSALAGAERSPVERNAAVGVSDRLVSADAPLTVRRNVLDERAVERLDGEALSDRYGLSADADARVRLDGETVASTGDVDGGSTVERIVLVERREERTIRPAFERTTTVTLPRRSGNVTLTLTPPANTTVRAVWANEHTLLADEGGLAGTFDLSLSPFETTQLRFEALGPLDSDHVLVTYYPPETRKAVLEVTVDG
;
A
#
# COMPACT_ATOMS: atom_id res chain seq x y z
N MET A 1 26.06 63.69 -46.72
CA MET A 1 26.90 62.68 -46.04
C MET A 1 26.60 61.33 -46.66
N ARG A 2 27.58 60.70 -47.30
CA ARG A 2 27.44 59.37 -47.91
C ARG A 2 27.58 58.34 -46.78
N GLY A 3 26.51 57.58 -46.54
CA GLY A 3 26.51 56.47 -45.58
C GLY A 3 27.30 55.30 -46.14
N GLN A 4 28.60 55.29 -45.89
CA GLN A 4 29.41 54.10 -46.05
C GLN A 4 29.28 53.33 -44.74
N ILE A 5 28.25 52.49 -44.63
CA ILE A 5 28.16 51.52 -43.56
C ILE A 5 29.39 50.62 -43.74
N ASP A 6 30.28 50.61 -42.74
CA ASP A 6 31.38 49.67 -42.68
C ASP A 6 30.79 48.26 -42.79
N LEU A 7 30.98 47.61 -43.94
CA LEU A 7 30.65 46.20 -44.18
C LEU A 7 30.97 45.26 -43.00
N PRO A 8 32.11 45.40 -42.28
CA PRO A 8 32.36 44.59 -41.09
C PRO A 8 31.38 44.85 -39.94
N ALA A 9 30.93 46.09 -39.73
CA ALA A 9 29.95 46.42 -38.70
C ALA A 9 28.58 45.79 -39.00
N LEU A 10 28.17 45.77 -40.28
CA LEU A 10 26.95 45.10 -40.72
C LEU A 10 27.03 43.57 -40.51
N GLY A 11 28.18 42.97 -40.82
CA GLY A 11 28.42 41.55 -40.60
C GLY A 11 28.33 41.16 -39.12
N ILE A 12 28.92 41.95 -38.23
CA ILE A 12 28.85 41.74 -36.77
C ILE A 12 27.40 41.89 -36.28
N ALA A 13 26.69 42.92 -36.72
CA ALA A 13 25.30 43.13 -36.33
C ALA A 13 24.40 41.95 -36.75
N LEU A 14 24.56 41.43 -37.97
CA LEU A 14 23.81 40.29 -38.46
C LEU A 14 24.15 39.00 -37.70
N PHE A 15 25.43 38.80 -37.36
CA PHE A 15 25.87 37.66 -36.56
C PHE A 15 25.25 37.70 -35.17
N LEU A 16 25.31 38.84 -34.47
CA LEU A 16 24.70 39.01 -33.16
C LEU A 16 23.19 38.79 -33.20
N LEU A 17 22.50 39.30 -34.23
CA LEU A 17 21.07 39.06 -34.43
C LEU A 17 20.77 37.57 -34.62
N THR A 18 21.60 36.86 -35.39
CA THR A 18 21.42 35.43 -35.65
C THR A 18 21.63 34.61 -34.38
N VAL A 19 22.68 34.91 -33.60
CA VAL A 19 22.95 34.25 -32.31
C VAL A 19 21.81 34.52 -31.32
N ALA A 20 21.34 35.77 -31.22
CA ALA A 20 20.21 36.12 -30.36
C ALA A 20 18.93 35.40 -30.78
N LEU A 21 18.67 35.28 -32.09
CA LEU A 21 17.52 34.56 -32.62
C LEU A 21 17.59 33.06 -32.30
N VAL A 22 18.74 32.43 -32.48
CA VAL A 22 18.95 31.01 -32.14
C VAL A 22 18.76 30.79 -30.65
N LEU A 23 19.31 31.65 -29.79
CA LEU A 23 19.11 31.60 -28.34
C LEU A 23 17.64 31.77 -27.96
N ALA A 24 16.92 32.71 -28.58
CA ALA A 24 15.51 32.92 -28.33
C ALA A 24 14.66 31.71 -28.75
N VAL A 25 14.91 31.14 -29.94
CA VAL A 25 14.18 29.97 -30.45
C VAL A 25 14.46 28.74 -29.61
N THR A 26 15.71 28.49 -29.25
CA THR A 26 16.07 27.35 -28.39
C THR A 26 15.44 27.46 -27.00
N THR A 27 15.45 28.65 -26.40
CA THR A 27 14.79 28.92 -25.11
C THR A 27 13.27 28.74 -25.21
N ALA A 28 12.64 29.26 -26.28
CA ALA A 28 11.22 29.10 -26.51
C ALA A 28 10.83 27.62 -26.70
N ASN A 29 11.62 26.86 -27.47
CA ASN A 29 11.40 25.43 -27.67
C ASN A 29 11.56 24.64 -26.36
N SER A 30 12.56 24.97 -25.53
CA SER A 30 12.71 24.32 -24.22
C SER A 30 11.55 24.63 -23.28
N ALA A 31 11.05 25.87 -23.29
CA ALA A 31 9.90 26.27 -22.50
C ALA A 31 8.61 25.58 -22.97
N LEU A 32 8.41 25.47 -24.28
CA LEU A 32 7.27 24.77 -24.86
C LEU A 32 7.33 23.26 -24.58
N ALA A 33 8.48 22.62 -24.76
CA ALA A 33 8.66 21.21 -24.45
C ALA A 33 8.41 20.90 -22.97
N GLY A 34 8.89 21.75 -22.05
CA GLY A 34 8.58 21.61 -20.61
C GLY A 34 7.09 21.80 -20.30
N ALA A 35 6.43 22.76 -20.97
CA ALA A 35 5.01 23.00 -20.80
C ALA A 35 4.12 21.86 -21.33
N GLU A 36 4.56 21.14 -22.36
CA GLU A 36 3.86 19.97 -22.90
C GLU A 36 4.08 18.71 -22.04
N ARG A 37 5.27 18.54 -21.46
CA ARG A 37 5.58 17.41 -20.57
C ARG A 37 4.83 17.47 -19.24
N SER A 38 4.74 18.65 -18.62
CA SER A 38 4.14 18.79 -17.28
C SER A 38 2.70 18.23 -17.16
N PRO A 39 1.77 18.46 -18.10
CA PRO A 39 0.46 17.81 -18.10
C PRO A 39 0.52 16.28 -18.24
N VAL A 40 1.45 15.75 -19.04
CA VAL A 40 1.62 14.29 -19.24
C VAL A 40 2.14 13.64 -17.97
N GLU A 41 3.25 14.16 -17.42
CA GLU A 41 3.82 13.73 -16.13
C GLU A 41 2.77 13.81 -15.02
N ARG A 42 1.98 14.91 -14.98
CA ARG A 42 0.93 15.11 -13.99
C ARG A 42 -0.15 14.04 -14.08
N ASN A 43 -0.64 13.76 -15.29
CA ASN A 43 -1.66 12.74 -15.49
C ASN A 43 -1.12 11.34 -15.16
N ALA A 44 0.15 11.06 -15.49
CA ALA A 44 0.81 9.82 -15.10
C ALA A 44 0.93 9.69 -13.58
N ALA A 45 1.40 10.74 -12.89
CA ALA A 45 1.49 10.77 -11.44
C ALA A 45 0.13 10.58 -10.76
N VAL A 46 -0.93 11.24 -11.25
CA VAL A 46 -2.31 11.05 -10.76
C VAL A 46 -2.76 9.60 -10.98
N GLY A 47 -2.55 9.06 -12.19
CA GLY A 47 -2.97 7.70 -12.54
C GLY A 47 -2.27 6.62 -11.71
N VAL A 48 -0.95 6.74 -11.53
CA VAL A 48 -0.18 5.85 -10.64
C VAL A 48 -0.68 5.99 -9.21
N SER A 49 -0.83 7.22 -8.72
CA SER A 49 -1.33 7.50 -7.36
C SER A 49 -2.72 6.91 -7.11
N ASP A 50 -3.64 7.01 -8.07
CA ASP A 50 -4.98 6.43 -7.99
C ASP A 50 -4.98 4.90 -8.01
N ARG A 51 -4.12 4.29 -8.82
CA ARG A 51 -3.99 2.84 -8.87
C ARG A 51 -3.36 2.28 -7.60
N LEU A 52 -2.36 2.95 -7.03
CA LEU A 52 -1.72 2.52 -5.77
C LEU A 52 -2.71 2.46 -4.59
N VAL A 53 -3.71 3.35 -4.57
CA VAL A 53 -4.71 3.41 -3.49
C VAL A 53 -6.08 2.83 -3.85
N SER A 54 -6.21 2.22 -5.04
CA SER A 54 -7.45 1.58 -5.48
C SER A 54 -7.84 0.43 -4.55
N ALA A 55 -9.13 0.11 -4.42
CA ALA A 55 -9.57 -0.98 -3.55
C ALA A 55 -9.00 -2.36 -3.93
N ASP A 56 -8.71 -2.55 -5.21
CA ASP A 56 -8.23 -3.82 -5.78
C ASP A 56 -6.70 -3.85 -5.95
N ALA A 57 -6.00 -2.83 -5.42
CA ALA A 57 -4.54 -2.77 -5.52
C ALA A 57 -3.91 -3.82 -4.59
N PRO A 58 -2.86 -4.53 -5.02
CA PRO A 58 -2.13 -5.48 -4.16
C PRO A 58 -1.55 -4.85 -2.87
N LEU A 59 -1.38 -3.53 -2.87
CA LEU A 59 -0.87 -2.76 -1.73
C LEU A 59 -1.95 -2.37 -0.74
N THR A 60 -3.23 -2.56 -1.06
CA THR A 60 -4.33 -2.07 -0.23
C THR A 60 -5.07 -3.19 0.47
N VAL A 61 -5.39 -2.96 1.74
CA VAL A 61 -6.42 -3.74 2.46
C VAL A 61 -7.81 -3.34 1.98
N ARG A 62 -7.99 -2.04 1.69
CA ARG A 62 -9.17 -1.43 1.10
C ARG A 62 -8.77 -0.07 0.53
N ARG A 63 -9.64 0.56 -0.27
CA ARG A 63 -9.36 1.87 -0.87
C ARG A 63 -8.80 2.86 0.15
N ASN A 64 -7.68 3.52 -0.19
CA ASN A 64 -6.94 4.48 0.64
C ASN A 64 -6.36 3.92 1.97
N VAL A 65 -6.36 2.59 2.17
CA VAL A 65 -5.74 1.93 3.32
C VAL A 65 -4.70 0.93 2.83
N LEU A 66 -3.43 1.33 2.91
CA LEU A 66 -2.28 0.54 2.50
C LEU A 66 -1.96 -0.53 3.54
N ASP A 67 -1.58 -1.72 3.11
CA ASP A 67 -1.00 -2.76 3.96
C ASP A 67 0.51 -2.49 4.13
N GLU A 68 0.96 -2.26 5.37
CA GLU A 68 2.35 -1.86 5.67
C GLU A 68 3.37 -2.85 5.07
N ARG A 69 3.12 -4.15 5.19
CA ARG A 69 4.02 -5.20 4.66
C ARG A 69 3.98 -5.30 3.15
N ALA A 70 2.88 -4.90 2.51
CA ALA A 70 2.81 -4.84 1.06
C ALA A 70 3.59 -3.64 0.52
N VAL A 71 3.52 -2.49 1.21
CA VAL A 71 4.31 -1.30 0.87
C VAL A 71 5.80 -1.55 1.03
N GLU A 72 6.23 -2.20 2.11
CA GLU A 72 7.65 -2.57 2.33
C GLU A 72 8.24 -3.48 1.24
N ARG A 73 7.38 -4.20 0.51
CA ARG A 73 7.76 -5.10 -0.59
C ARG A 73 7.54 -4.48 -1.97
N LEU A 74 7.08 -3.24 -2.04
CA LEU A 74 6.94 -2.54 -3.31
C LEU A 74 8.34 -2.23 -3.86
N ASP A 75 8.54 -2.48 -5.15
CA ASP A 75 9.77 -2.18 -5.86
C ASP A 75 9.48 -1.45 -7.19
N GLY A 76 10.55 -1.05 -7.88
CA GLY A 76 10.45 -0.36 -9.17
C GLY A 76 9.81 -1.22 -10.25
N GLU A 77 10.14 -2.51 -10.32
CA GLU A 77 9.58 -3.43 -11.33
C GLU A 77 8.06 -3.57 -11.19
N ALA A 78 7.56 -3.66 -9.96
CA ALA A 78 6.13 -3.65 -9.70
C ALA A 78 5.46 -2.33 -10.13
N LEU A 79 6.15 -1.18 -9.99
CA LEU A 79 5.65 0.12 -10.45
C LEU A 79 5.50 0.19 -11.96
N SER A 80 6.50 -0.24 -12.72
CA SER A 80 6.45 -0.23 -14.19
C SER A 80 5.36 -1.18 -14.71
N ASP A 81 5.35 -2.42 -14.23
CA ASP A 81 4.58 -3.49 -14.85
C ASP A 81 3.09 -3.43 -14.49
N ARG A 82 2.77 -2.97 -13.27
CA ARG A 82 1.42 -3.10 -12.71
C ARG A 82 0.68 -1.77 -12.58
N TYR A 83 1.41 -0.67 -12.44
CA TYR A 83 0.81 0.64 -12.18
C TYR A 83 0.78 1.57 -13.40
N GLY A 84 1.18 1.04 -14.57
CA GLY A 84 0.96 1.67 -15.88
C GLY A 84 1.83 2.89 -16.11
N LEU A 85 3.10 2.80 -15.71
CA LEU A 85 4.14 3.75 -16.04
C LEU A 85 4.65 3.46 -17.47
N SER A 86 4.88 4.48 -18.27
CA SER A 86 5.51 4.31 -19.59
C SER A 86 6.97 3.90 -19.44
N ALA A 87 7.50 3.12 -20.40
CA ALA A 87 8.90 2.68 -20.38
C ALA A 87 9.92 3.82 -20.42
N ASP A 88 9.51 5.00 -20.89
CA ASP A 88 10.34 6.20 -21.00
C ASP A 88 10.23 7.14 -19.79
N ALA A 89 9.44 6.78 -18.76
CA ALA A 89 9.23 7.62 -17.58
C ALA A 89 9.78 6.95 -16.31
N ASP A 90 10.43 7.77 -15.50
CA ASP A 90 10.87 7.43 -14.16
C ASP A 90 9.83 7.86 -13.12
N ALA A 91 9.65 7.04 -12.11
CA ALA A 91 8.74 7.32 -11.02
C ALA A 91 9.40 7.06 -9.68
N ARG A 92 9.03 7.87 -8.69
CA ARG A 92 9.39 7.72 -7.29
C ARG A 92 8.13 7.77 -6.44
N VAL A 93 7.97 6.77 -5.57
CA VAL A 93 6.91 6.72 -4.57
C VAL A 93 7.51 6.90 -3.19
N ARG A 94 6.97 7.85 -2.43
CA ARG A 94 7.33 8.10 -1.04
C ARG A 94 6.14 7.93 -0.12
N LEU A 95 6.41 7.47 1.08
CA LEU A 95 5.44 7.39 2.17
C LEU A 95 6.03 8.08 3.40
N ASP A 96 5.38 9.14 3.87
CA ASP A 96 5.91 10.03 4.93
C ASP A 96 7.33 10.54 4.65
N GLY A 97 7.64 10.81 3.37
CA GLY A 97 8.94 11.29 2.91
C GLY A 97 9.99 10.20 2.68
N GLU A 98 9.74 8.96 3.12
CA GLU A 98 10.62 7.82 2.87
C GLU A 98 10.34 7.20 1.51
N THR A 99 11.38 7.00 0.69
CA THR A 99 11.23 6.35 -0.63
C THR A 99 10.95 4.87 -0.44
N VAL A 100 9.76 4.44 -0.87
CA VAL A 100 9.35 3.03 -0.81
C VAL A 100 9.58 2.31 -2.14
N ALA A 101 9.59 3.02 -3.27
CA ALA A 101 9.93 2.44 -4.57
C ALA A 101 10.37 3.52 -5.59
N SER A 102 11.22 3.14 -6.54
CA SER A 102 11.70 4.00 -7.64
C SER A 102 12.00 3.16 -8.89
N THR A 103 11.67 3.64 -10.09
CA THR A 103 11.99 2.95 -11.36
C THR A 103 13.25 3.48 -12.05
N GLY A 104 13.76 4.64 -11.62
CA GLY A 104 14.96 5.28 -12.14
C GLY A 104 15.34 6.54 -11.36
N ASP A 105 15.95 7.51 -12.04
CA ASP A 105 16.48 8.74 -11.47
C ASP A 105 15.48 9.89 -11.64
N VAL A 106 14.71 10.17 -10.59
CA VAL A 106 13.72 11.25 -10.58
C VAL A 106 14.35 12.54 -10.04
N ASP A 107 14.88 13.39 -10.92
CA ASP A 107 15.52 14.67 -10.57
C ASP A 107 14.55 15.86 -10.64
N GLY A 108 13.38 15.66 -11.27
CA GLY A 108 12.32 16.65 -11.36
C GLY A 108 10.93 16.03 -11.47
N GLY A 109 10.14 16.56 -12.41
CA GLY A 109 8.81 16.04 -12.75
C GLY A 109 7.66 16.55 -11.89
N SER A 110 6.55 15.80 -11.97
CA SER A 110 5.28 16.16 -11.37
C SER A 110 4.93 15.30 -10.15
N THR A 111 4.77 15.94 -8.98
CA THR A 111 4.43 15.26 -7.72
C THR A 111 2.96 15.38 -7.34
N VAL A 112 2.31 14.26 -7.06
CA VAL A 112 0.96 14.17 -6.48
C VAL A 112 1.06 13.67 -5.04
N GLU A 113 0.45 14.40 -4.12
CA GLU A 113 0.40 14.04 -2.70
C GLU A 113 -1.03 13.70 -2.28
N ARG A 114 -1.18 12.69 -1.42
CA ARG A 114 -2.47 12.37 -0.79
C ARG A 114 -2.29 11.79 0.60
N ILE A 115 -3.28 12.03 1.45
CA ILE A 115 -3.37 11.42 2.77
C ILE A 115 -3.95 10.01 2.62
N VAL A 116 -3.22 9.01 3.10
CA VAL A 116 -3.63 7.61 3.16
C VAL A 116 -3.62 7.11 4.61
N LEU A 117 -4.23 5.95 4.85
CA LEU A 117 -3.98 5.18 6.06
C LEU A 117 -3.01 4.05 5.74
N VAL A 118 -2.12 3.76 6.67
CA VAL A 118 -1.25 2.59 6.65
C VAL A 118 -1.72 1.68 7.76
N GLU A 119 -2.14 0.48 7.39
CA GLU A 119 -2.59 -0.57 8.31
C GLU A 119 -1.47 -1.56 8.55
N ARG A 120 -1.18 -1.77 9.83
CA ARG A 120 -0.30 -2.83 10.31
C ARG A 120 -1.09 -3.83 11.14
N ARG A 121 -0.68 -5.10 11.09
CA ARG A 121 -1.27 -6.17 11.91
C ARG A 121 -0.17 -6.83 12.72
N GLU A 122 -0.26 -6.66 14.03
CA GLU A 122 0.63 -7.32 14.98
C GLU A 122 0.00 -8.63 15.43
N GLU A 123 0.80 -9.69 15.55
CA GLU A 123 0.34 -10.96 16.08
C GLU A 123 0.16 -10.87 17.60
N ARG A 124 -0.98 -11.36 18.11
CA ARG A 124 -1.27 -11.43 19.54
C ARG A 124 -1.83 -12.81 19.87
N THR A 125 -1.30 -13.41 20.93
CA THR A 125 -1.72 -14.74 21.37
C THR A 125 -2.31 -14.67 22.77
N ILE A 126 -3.44 -15.36 22.97
CA ILE A 126 -4.07 -15.53 24.27
C ILE A 126 -4.39 -17.00 24.53
N ARG A 127 -4.37 -17.36 25.81
CA ARG A 127 -4.94 -18.60 26.34
C ARG A 127 -6.24 -18.27 27.04
N PRO A 128 -7.39 -18.74 26.54
CA PRO A 128 -8.67 -18.48 27.19
C PRO A 128 -8.74 -19.08 28.59
N ALA A 129 -9.04 -18.28 29.61
CA ALA A 129 -9.35 -18.82 30.94
C ALA A 129 -10.78 -19.39 30.92
N PHE A 130 -10.92 -20.67 30.53
CA PHE A 130 -12.19 -21.39 30.57
C PHE A 130 -12.53 -21.79 32.01
N GLU A 131 -12.94 -20.82 32.82
CA GLU A 131 -13.29 -21.10 34.21
C GLU A 131 -14.64 -21.81 34.32
N ARG A 132 -15.70 -21.14 33.87
CA ARG A 132 -17.10 -21.60 33.96
C ARG A 132 -17.81 -21.62 32.60
N THR A 133 -17.09 -21.25 31.55
CA THR A 133 -17.59 -21.16 30.19
C THR A 133 -16.51 -21.67 29.25
N THR A 134 -16.93 -22.12 28.08
CA THR A 134 -16.03 -22.45 26.97
C THR A 134 -16.06 -21.33 25.93
N THR A 135 -16.09 -20.08 26.41
CA THR A 135 -16.29 -18.89 25.57
C THR A 135 -15.21 -17.86 25.88
N VAL A 136 -14.68 -17.22 24.84
CA VAL A 136 -13.68 -16.16 24.95
C VAL A 136 -13.99 -15.04 23.97
N THR A 137 -13.98 -13.81 24.47
CA THR A 137 -14.10 -12.63 23.61
C THR A 137 -12.70 -12.18 23.23
N LEU A 138 -12.45 -11.97 21.93
CA LEU A 138 -11.17 -11.42 21.48
C LEU A 138 -11.01 -10.00 22.05
N PRO A 139 -9.87 -9.69 22.71
CA PRO A 139 -9.66 -8.37 23.33
C PRO A 139 -9.72 -7.22 22.33
N ARG A 140 -9.37 -7.51 21.07
CA ARG A 140 -9.49 -6.57 19.95
C ARG A 140 -10.06 -7.29 18.74
N ARG A 141 -10.79 -6.51 17.95
CA ARG A 141 -11.32 -6.95 16.66
C ARG A 141 -10.19 -7.43 15.74
N SER A 142 -10.41 -8.55 15.08
CA SER A 142 -9.49 -9.16 14.11
C SER A 142 -10.31 -9.75 12.96
N GLY A 143 -9.82 -9.66 11.72
CA GLY A 143 -10.47 -10.24 10.55
C GLY A 143 -10.14 -11.72 10.34
N ASN A 144 -9.18 -12.24 11.08
CA ASN A 144 -8.74 -13.63 11.04
C ASN A 144 -8.22 -14.07 12.41
N VAL A 145 -8.17 -15.38 12.62
CA VAL A 145 -7.63 -16.01 13.81
C VAL A 145 -6.98 -17.33 13.46
N THR A 146 -5.85 -17.62 14.09
CA THR A 146 -5.22 -18.94 14.07
C THR A 146 -5.54 -19.61 15.40
N LEU A 147 -6.22 -20.75 15.33
CA LEU A 147 -6.66 -21.51 16.49
C LEU A 147 -5.86 -22.80 16.58
N THR A 148 -5.19 -23.03 17.70
CA THR A 148 -4.57 -24.33 18.01
C THR A 148 -5.36 -25.02 19.11
N LEU A 149 -5.85 -26.22 18.81
CA LEU A 149 -6.58 -27.09 19.71
C LEU A 149 -5.75 -28.33 20.02
N THR A 150 -5.49 -28.57 21.29
CA THR A 150 -4.84 -29.80 21.78
C THR A 150 -5.71 -30.42 22.88
N PRO A 151 -6.90 -30.96 22.57
CA PRO A 151 -7.81 -31.47 23.59
C PRO A 151 -7.17 -32.61 24.41
N PRO A 152 -7.43 -32.70 25.72
CA PRO A 152 -6.97 -33.83 26.53
C PRO A 152 -7.73 -35.10 26.18
N ALA A 153 -7.21 -36.27 26.58
CA ALA A 153 -7.72 -37.59 26.17
C ALA A 153 -9.21 -37.83 26.48
N ASN A 154 -9.77 -37.18 27.50
CA ASN A 154 -11.17 -37.33 27.92
C ASN A 154 -12.07 -36.18 27.44
N THR A 155 -11.60 -35.40 26.46
CA THR A 155 -12.32 -34.22 25.95
C THR A 155 -12.35 -34.21 24.44
N THR A 156 -13.55 -34.06 23.88
CA THR A 156 -13.76 -33.95 22.43
C THR A 156 -14.34 -32.57 22.11
N VAL A 157 -13.55 -31.71 21.45
CA VAL A 157 -14.05 -30.43 20.93
C VAL A 157 -14.74 -30.71 19.59
N ARG A 158 -16.06 -30.54 19.51
CA ARG A 158 -16.85 -30.88 18.30
C ARG A 158 -17.03 -29.69 17.37
N ALA A 159 -17.15 -28.50 17.92
CA ALA A 159 -17.39 -27.30 17.11
C ALA A 159 -16.74 -26.06 17.72
N VAL A 160 -16.41 -25.12 16.85
CA VAL A 160 -15.99 -23.78 17.22
C VAL A 160 -16.89 -22.80 16.50
N TRP A 161 -17.45 -21.88 17.27
CA TRP A 161 -18.34 -20.84 16.79
C TRP A 161 -17.69 -19.48 16.97
N ALA A 162 -17.87 -18.59 16.00
CA ALA A 162 -17.64 -17.17 16.13
C ALA A 162 -18.99 -16.46 16.16
N ASN A 163 -19.33 -15.88 17.30
CA ASN A 163 -20.65 -15.30 17.55
C ASN A 163 -21.73 -16.36 17.27
N GLU A 164 -22.57 -16.14 16.25
CA GLU A 164 -23.65 -17.06 15.85
C GLU A 164 -23.26 -18.00 14.69
N HIS A 165 -22.05 -17.88 14.15
CA HIS A 165 -21.58 -18.64 12.98
C HIS A 165 -20.64 -19.77 13.36
N THR A 166 -20.85 -20.97 12.82
CA THR A 166 -19.92 -22.09 12.95
C THR A 166 -18.68 -21.85 12.09
N LEU A 167 -17.49 -21.87 12.70
CA LEU A 167 -16.21 -21.82 11.99
C LEU A 167 -15.67 -23.20 11.68
N LEU A 168 -15.78 -24.12 12.65
CA LEU A 168 -15.31 -25.50 12.55
C LEU A 168 -16.35 -26.42 13.16
N ALA A 169 -16.53 -27.59 12.56
CA ALA A 169 -17.35 -28.67 13.09
C ALA A 169 -16.79 -30.03 12.65
N ASP A 170 -16.53 -30.91 13.61
CA ASP A 170 -16.16 -32.30 13.41
C ASP A 170 -16.72 -33.14 14.57
N GLU A 171 -17.60 -34.08 14.24
CA GLU A 171 -18.22 -34.98 15.21
C GLU A 171 -17.22 -35.94 15.88
N GLY A 172 -16.12 -36.26 15.18
CA GLY A 172 -15.01 -37.07 15.70
C GLY A 172 -14.02 -36.28 16.57
N GLY A 173 -14.09 -34.96 16.55
CA GLY A 173 -13.28 -34.07 17.36
C GLY A 173 -12.27 -33.25 16.55
N LEU A 174 -12.08 -32.00 16.99
CA LEU A 174 -11.15 -31.03 16.42
C LEU A 174 -9.83 -31.05 17.20
N ALA A 175 -8.72 -31.33 16.51
CA ALA A 175 -7.37 -31.24 17.04
C ALA A 175 -6.40 -30.76 15.95
N GLY A 176 -5.45 -29.90 16.32
CA GLY A 176 -4.49 -29.31 15.39
C GLY A 176 -4.58 -27.79 15.34
N THR A 177 -4.05 -27.21 14.25
CA THR A 177 -4.03 -25.76 14.03
C THR A 177 -4.89 -25.40 12.82
N PHE A 178 -5.71 -24.36 12.96
CA PHE A 178 -6.69 -23.94 11.97
C PHE A 178 -6.61 -22.42 11.75
N ASP A 179 -6.48 -21.99 10.50
CA ASP A 179 -6.59 -20.58 10.12
C ASP A 179 -8.02 -20.28 9.69
N LEU A 180 -8.67 -19.37 10.41
CA LEU A 180 -10.09 -19.08 10.29
C LEU A 180 -10.33 -17.61 9.99
N SER A 181 -11.21 -17.33 9.03
CA SER A 181 -11.68 -15.98 8.72
C SER A 181 -12.76 -15.55 9.71
N LEU A 182 -12.65 -14.33 10.20
CA LEU A 182 -13.60 -13.70 11.12
C LEU A 182 -14.26 -12.48 10.47
N SER A 183 -15.39 -12.05 11.03
CA SER A 183 -16.00 -10.79 10.61
C SER A 183 -15.11 -9.61 10.99
N PRO A 184 -14.70 -8.74 10.04
CA PRO A 184 -13.91 -7.55 10.35
C PRO A 184 -14.77 -6.40 10.91
N PHE A 185 -16.09 -6.60 11.04
CA PHE A 185 -17.03 -5.53 11.40
C PHE A 185 -17.42 -5.52 12.87
N GLU A 186 -17.25 -6.64 13.58
CA GLU A 186 -17.66 -6.80 14.97
C GLU A 186 -16.58 -7.48 15.80
N THR A 187 -16.60 -7.26 17.12
CA THR A 187 -15.71 -7.97 18.03
C THR A 187 -16.18 -9.41 18.14
N THR A 188 -15.29 -10.36 17.84
CA THR A 188 -15.62 -11.78 17.86
C THR A 188 -15.59 -12.36 19.26
N GLN A 189 -16.63 -13.12 19.59
CA GLN A 189 -16.66 -14.06 20.68
C GLN A 189 -16.55 -15.48 20.13
N LEU A 190 -15.49 -16.18 20.51
CA LEU A 190 -15.32 -17.59 20.18
C LEU A 190 -15.99 -18.46 21.24
N ARG A 191 -16.79 -19.43 20.81
CA ARG A 191 -17.42 -20.43 21.68
C ARG A 191 -17.01 -21.83 21.23
N PHE A 192 -16.47 -22.60 22.16
CA PHE A 192 -16.01 -23.96 21.95
C PHE A 192 -17.08 -24.92 22.48
N GLU A 193 -17.52 -25.82 21.61
CA GLU A 193 -18.43 -26.89 21.99
C GLU A 193 -17.60 -28.14 22.28
N ALA A 194 -17.54 -28.54 23.54
CA ALA A 194 -16.71 -29.66 23.99
C ALA A 194 -17.52 -30.66 24.84
N LEU A 195 -17.26 -31.95 24.64
CA LEU A 195 -17.68 -33.02 25.52
C LEU A 195 -16.52 -33.35 26.46
N GLY A 196 -16.61 -32.94 27.73
CA GLY A 196 -15.54 -33.09 28.71
C GLY A 196 -14.91 -31.75 29.12
N PRO A 197 -14.02 -31.74 30.14
CA PRO A 197 -13.38 -30.51 30.62
C PRO A 197 -12.39 -29.96 29.59
N LEU A 198 -12.48 -28.67 29.29
CA LEU A 198 -11.54 -27.95 28.43
C LEU A 198 -10.98 -26.77 29.21
N ASP A 199 -9.66 -26.75 29.42
CA ASP A 199 -8.96 -25.68 30.13
C ASP A 199 -8.13 -24.80 29.17
N SER A 200 -7.48 -23.80 29.75
CA SER A 200 -6.71 -22.79 29.02
C SER A 200 -5.46 -23.32 28.32
N ASP A 201 -4.92 -24.47 28.74
CA ASP A 201 -3.67 -25.00 28.19
C ASP A 201 -3.89 -25.77 26.89
N HIS A 202 -5.14 -26.17 26.64
CA HIS A 202 -5.56 -26.94 25.47
C HIS A 202 -6.06 -26.08 24.31
N VAL A 203 -6.15 -24.77 24.49
CA VAL A 203 -6.60 -23.82 23.46
C VAL A 203 -5.68 -22.62 23.39
N LEU A 204 -5.11 -22.41 22.21
CA LEU A 204 -4.33 -21.22 21.89
C LEU A 204 -5.05 -20.43 20.80
N VAL A 205 -5.29 -19.15 21.05
CA VAL A 205 -5.95 -18.26 20.10
C VAL A 205 -4.98 -17.16 19.72
N THR A 206 -4.55 -17.16 18.46
CA THR A 206 -3.70 -16.11 17.89
C THR A 206 -4.52 -15.24 16.94
N TYR A 207 -4.57 -13.94 17.20
CA TYR A 207 -5.34 -12.95 16.43
C TYR A 207 -4.46 -11.77 16.01
N TYR A 208 -4.92 -11.01 15.02
CA TYR A 208 -4.10 -10.04 14.29
C TYR A 208 -4.82 -8.68 14.21
N PRO A 209 -4.93 -7.96 15.34
CA PRO A 209 -5.73 -6.76 15.39
C PRO A 209 -5.12 -5.66 14.50
N PRO A 210 -5.92 -4.97 13.67
CA PRO A 210 -5.42 -3.93 12.79
C PRO A 210 -5.15 -2.65 13.57
N GLU A 211 -4.02 -2.00 13.29
CA GLU A 211 -3.67 -0.67 13.74
C GLU A 211 -3.44 0.22 12.54
N THR A 212 -4.07 1.39 12.53
CA THR A 212 -3.95 2.32 11.41
C THR A 212 -3.29 3.62 11.86
N ARG A 213 -2.40 4.11 11.01
CA ARG A 213 -1.80 5.46 11.14
C ARG A 213 -2.06 6.23 9.85
N LYS A 214 -2.13 7.56 9.95
CA LYS A 214 -2.16 8.42 8.76
C LYS A 214 -0.74 8.53 8.21
N ALA A 215 -0.63 8.60 6.89
CA ALA A 215 0.61 8.86 6.18
C ALA A 215 0.36 9.73 4.94
N VAL A 216 1.39 10.40 4.46
CA VAL A 216 1.37 11.12 3.17
C VAL A 216 1.99 10.22 2.11
N LEU A 217 1.21 9.84 1.12
CA LEU A 217 1.69 9.17 -0.09
C LEU A 217 2.01 10.21 -1.14
N GLU A 218 3.26 10.23 -1.59
CA GLU A 218 3.76 11.11 -2.64
C GLU A 218 4.16 10.26 -3.85
N VAL A 219 3.70 10.65 -5.03
CA VAL A 219 4.06 10.02 -6.29
C VAL A 219 4.63 11.09 -7.21
N THR A 220 5.90 10.96 -7.56
CA THR A 220 6.56 11.83 -8.53
C THR A 220 6.82 11.04 -9.80
N VAL A 221 6.48 11.63 -10.95
CA VAL A 221 6.79 11.08 -12.28
C VAL A 221 7.57 12.10 -13.08
N ASP A 222 8.65 11.66 -13.72
CA ASP A 222 9.61 12.43 -14.51
C ASP A 222 9.85 11.70 -15.85
N GLY A 223 9.85 12.41 -16.99
CA GLY A 223 9.92 11.78 -18.33
C GLY A 223 10.03 12.76 -19.49
#